data_AF-A0AAX2GZ63-F1
#
_entry.id   AF-A0AAX2GZ63-F1
#
_cell.length_a   1.000
_cell.length_b   1.000
_cell.length_c   1.000
_cell.angle_alpha   90.00
_cell.angle_beta   90.00
_cell.angle_gamma   90.00
#
_symmetry.space_group_name_H-M   'P 1'
#
loop_
_entity.id
_entity.type
_entity.pdbx_description
1 polymer ?
#
loop_
_entity_poly.entity_id
_entity_poly.type
_entity_poly.pdbx_seq_one_letter_code
_entity_poly.pdbx_strand_id
1 'polypeptide(L)'
;MSGDSIYMDYFSVLGPIDPQVPNKDGKYVPALGYLDKINEMLEKAKRNELTQAEFLILKDFDLAELRYYEQARELSIDLLEKWLVKYKFKNWEEHRTKNKGKKVKEEEKRERAKDIAKKLSDNNLWKTHNRPININHLRDLRLEIIDYSENELLSRKINDYYQLLMSYLKFIKNEGIFIHTKKIF
;
A
#
# COMPACT_ATOMS: atom_id res chain seq x y z
N MET A 1 1.95 6.99 7.13
CA MET A 1 1.21 8.05 6.39
C MET A 1 0.45 8.89 7.40
N SER A 2 0.46 10.23 7.30
CA SER A 2 -0.16 11.12 8.31
C SER A 2 -0.73 12.42 7.72
N GLY A 3 -1.23 12.39 6.50
CA GLY A 3 -1.85 13.54 5.84
C GLY A 3 -3.35 13.36 5.58
N ASP A 4 -4.11 14.46 5.66
CA ASP A 4 -5.54 14.50 5.32
C ASP A 4 -5.77 14.39 3.79
N SER A 5 -4.77 14.78 3.00
CA SER A 5 -4.82 14.86 1.54
C SER A 5 -3.65 14.14 0.90
N ILE A 6 -3.89 13.56 -0.27
CA ILE A 6 -2.87 12.95 -1.13
C ILE A 6 -2.71 13.86 -2.34
N TYR A 7 -1.51 14.36 -2.56
CA TYR A 7 -1.13 15.17 -3.72
C TYR A 7 -0.35 14.29 -4.68
N MET A 8 -0.83 14.16 -5.92
CA MET A 8 -0.19 13.35 -6.95
C MET A 8 -0.36 14.04 -8.30
N ASP A 9 0.62 13.94 -9.17
CA ASP A 9 0.49 14.20 -10.60
C ASP A 9 0.48 12.87 -11.38
N TYR A 10 0.49 12.96 -12.70
CA TYR A 10 0.52 11.78 -13.57
C TYR A 10 1.73 10.86 -13.34
N PHE A 11 2.89 11.42 -12.98
CA PHE A 11 4.12 10.66 -12.72
C PHE A 11 4.23 10.14 -11.28
N SER A 12 3.40 10.67 -10.38
CA SER A 12 3.37 10.25 -8.98
C SER A 12 2.81 8.84 -8.83
N VAL A 13 3.45 8.07 -7.97
CA VAL A 13 3.08 6.68 -7.70
C VAL A 13 3.18 6.38 -6.22
N LEU A 14 2.26 5.54 -5.72
CA LEU A 14 2.43 4.88 -4.43
C LEU A 14 3.11 3.53 -4.66
N GLY A 15 4.09 3.24 -3.81
CA GLY A 15 4.70 1.92 -3.73
C GLY A 15 3.71 0.86 -3.21
N PRO A 16 4.05 -0.43 -3.33
CA PRO A 16 3.23 -1.51 -2.79
C PRO A 16 2.99 -1.31 -1.29
N ILE A 17 1.77 -1.59 -0.82
CA ILE A 17 1.42 -1.56 0.62
C ILE A 17 1.62 -2.96 1.25
N ASP A 18 2.58 -3.70 0.71
CA ASP A 18 2.98 -5.01 1.23
C ASP A 18 3.99 -4.80 2.36
N PRO A 19 3.74 -5.35 3.57
CA PRO A 19 4.75 -5.32 4.61
C PRO A 19 5.98 -6.10 4.16
N GLN A 20 7.10 -5.38 4.04
CA GLN A 20 8.41 -6.00 3.84
C GLN A 20 8.93 -6.49 5.19
N VAL A 21 9.15 -7.80 5.29
CA VAL A 21 9.54 -8.49 6.52
C VAL A 21 10.88 -9.20 6.32
N PRO A 22 11.77 -9.22 7.32
CA PRO A 22 13.00 -10.00 7.21
C PRO A 22 12.68 -11.49 7.23
N ASN A 23 13.26 -12.25 6.30
CA ASN A 23 13.29 -13.70 6.35
C ASN A 23 14.35 -14.19 7.36
N LYS A 24 14.48 -15.51 7.52
CA LYS A 24 15.51 -16.13 8.38
C LYS A 24 16.95 -15.69 8.10
N ASP A 25 17.26 -15.32 6.86
CA ASP A 25 18.58 -14.81 6.45
C ASP A 25 18.74 -13.30 6.65
N GLY A 26 17.74 -12.63 7.23
CA GLY A 26 17.71 -11.18 7.42
C GLY A 26 17.41 -10.38 6.14
N LYS A 27 17.06 -11.04 5.03
CA LYS A 27 16.68 -10.36 3.78
C LYS A 27 15.22 -9.95 3.83
N TYR A 28 14.92 -8.71 3.46
CA TYR A 28 13.55 -8.22 3.38
C TYR A 28 12.83 -8.82 2.18
N VAL A 29 11.72 -9.48 2.46
CA VAL A 29 10.86 -10.14 1.47
C VAL A 29 9.41 -9.65 1.59
N PRO A 30 8.65 -9.67 0.48
CA PRO A 30 7.23 -9.33 0.51
C PRO A 30 6.42 -10.42 1.21
N ALA A 31 5.83 -10.11 2.37
CA ALA A 31 5.12 -11.11 3.18
C ALA A 31 3.92 -11.72 2.43
N LEU A 32 3.16 -10.88 1.73
CA LEU A 32 1.96 -11.32 1.01
C LEU A 32 2.27 -12.30 -0.13
N GLY A 33 3.36 -12.07 -0.88
CA GLY A 33 3.74 -12.97 -1.98
C GLY A 33 4.06 -14.40 -1.51
N TYR A 34 4.66 -14.53 -0.34
CA TYR A 34 4.91 -15.83 0.30
C TYR A 34 3.60 -16.52 0.71
N LEU A 35 2.71 -15.78 1.37
CA LEU A 35 1.40 -16.30 1.81
C LEU A 35 0.55 -16.73 0.62
N ASP A 36 0.54 -15.96 -0.47
CA ASP A 36 -0.21 -16.29 -1.69
C ASP A 36 0.32 -17.59 -2.31
N LYS A 37 1.64 -17.76 -2.38
CA LYS A 37 2.23 -18.97 -2.97
C LYS A 37 1.95 -20.23 -2.15
N ILE A 38 1.96 -20.12 -0.83
CA ILE A 38 1.62 -21.24 0.05
C ILE A 38 0.15 -21.59 -0.07
N ASN A 39 -0.74 -20.60 -0.11
CA ASN A 39 -2.16 -20.85 -0.35
C ASN A 39 -2.40 -21.54 -1.71
N GLU A 40 -1.70 -21.13 -2.77
CA GLU A 40 -1.75 -21.82 -4.07
C GLU A 40 -1.36 -23.30 -3.96
N MET A 41 -0.28 -23.61 -3.24
CA MET A 41 0.17 -25.00 -2.99
C MET A 41 -0.83 -25.78 -2.15
N LEU A 42 -1.41 -25.18 -1.10
CA LEU A 42 -2.45 -25.82 -0.28
C LEU A 42 -3.71 -26.12 -1.09
N GLU A 43 -4.13 -25.22 -1.98
CA GLU A 43 -5.26 -25.45 -2.88
C GLU A 43 -4.96 -26.54 -3.91
N LYS A 44 -3.74 -26.61 -4.46
CA LYS A 44 -3.30 -27.75 -5.29
C LYS A 44 -3.31 -29.07 -4.51
N ALA A 45 -2.87 -29.06 -3.25
CA ALA A 45 -2.89 -30.25 -2.40
C ALA A 45 -4.31 -30.76 -2.17
N LYS A 46 -5.27 -29.87 -1.90
CA LYS A 46 -6.70 -30.22 -1.76
C LYS A 46 -7.28 -30.87 -3.04
N ARG A 47 -6.76 -30.50 -4.21
CA ARG A 47 -7.15 -31.07 -5.51
C ARG A 47 -6.31 -32.29 -5.93
N ASN A 48 -5.37 -32.74 -5.10
CA ASN A 48 -4.38 -33.78 -5.44
C ASN A 48 -3.50 -33.43 -6.67
N GLU A 49 -3.25 -32.15 -6.91
CA GLU A 49 -2.42 -31.63 -8.01
C GLU A 49 -1.02 -31.18 -7.54
N LEU A 50 -0.72 -31.33 -6.24
CA LEU A 50 0.57 -30.91 -5.68
C LEU A 50 1.68 -31.85 -6.15
N THR A 51 2.69 -31.28 -6.81
CA THR A 51 3.87 -32.05 -7.26
C THR A 51 4.81 -32.37 -6.10
N GLN A 52 5.64 -33.40 -6.25
CA GLN A 52 6.67 -33.73 -5.25
C GLN A 52 7.66 -32.58 -5.03
N ALA A 53 8.02 -31.84 -6.08
CA ALA A 53 8.88 -30.67 -5.97
C ALA A 53 8.21 -29.56 -5.14
N GLU A 54 6.94 -29.26 -5.36
CA GLU A 54 6.19 -28.28 -4.55
C GLU A 54 6.01 -28.74 -3.10
N PHE A 55 5.83 -30.04 -2.86
CA PHE A 55 5.76 -30.59 -1.50
C PHE A 55 7.06 -30.38 -0.72
N LEU A 56 8.22 -30.61 -1.35
CA LEU A 56 9.52 -30.35 -0.73
C LEU A 56 9.68 -28.88 -0.38
N ILE A 57 9.31 -27.97 -1.29
CA ILE A 57 9.33 -26.53 -1.04
C ILE A 57 8.40 -26.16 0.13
N LEU A 58 7.18 -26.73 0.18
CA LEU A 58 6.22 -26.47 1.25
C LEU A 58 6.76 -26.87 2.63
N LYS A 59 7.50 -27.98 2.69
CA LYS A 59 8.10 -28.52 3.92
C LYS A 59 9.19 -27.63 4.50
N ASP A 60 9.90 -26.88 3.66
CA ASP A 60 11.00 -26.01 4.10
C ASP A 60 10.51 -24.70 4.75
N PHE A 61 9.21 -24.37 4.61
CA PHE A 61 8.63 -23.21 5.27
C PHE A 61 8.39 -23.45 6.77
N ASP A 62 8.75 -22.46 7.56
CA ASP A 62 8.56 -22.47 9.00
C ASP A 62 7.23 -21.85 9.40
N LEU A 63 6.43 -22.61 10.14
CA LEU A 63 5.14 -22.16 10.64
C LEU A 63 5.22 -20.86 11.44
N ALA A 64 6.30 -20.65 12.20
CA ALA A 64 6.50 -19.42 12.96
C ALA A 64 6.71 -18.21 12.02
N GLU A 65 7.45 -18.40 10.94
CA GLU A 65 7.69 -17.39 9.91
C GLU A 65 6.40 -17.05 9.15
N LEU A 66 5.61 -18.07 8.79
CA LEU A 66 4.30 -17.87 8.16
C LEU A 66 3.36 -17.09 9.07
N ARG A 67 3.32 -17.43 10.35
CA ARG A 67 2.51 -16.72 11.33
C ARG A 67 2.92 -15.25 11.46
N TYR A 68 4.22 -14.99 11.43
CA TYR A 68 4.74 -13.63 11.44
C TYR A 68 4.33 -12.85 10.19
N TYR A 69 4.38 -13.48 9.01
CA TYR A 69 3.94 -12.85 7.75
C TYR A 69 2.43 -12.54 7.77
N GLU A 70 1.61 -13.45 8.29
CA GLU A 70 0.17 -13.22 8.49
C GLU A 70 -0.08 -12.00 9.39
N GLN A 71 0.61 -11.93 10.53
CA GLN A 71 0.48 -10.83 11.49
C GLN A 71 0.94 -9.50 10.88
N ALA A 72 2.05 -9.50 10.14
CA ALA A 72 2.54 -8.31 9.46
C ALA A 72 1.52 -7.79 8.43
N ARG A 73 0.90 -8.69 7.67
CA ARG A 73 -0.19 -8.37 6.74
C ARG A 73 -1.40 -7.77 7.47
N GLU A 74 -1.87 -8.43 8.52
CA GLU A 74 -3.03 -7.96 9.30
C GLU A 74 -2.77 -6.59 9.92
N LEU A 75 -1.56 -6.38 10.44
CA LEU A 75 -1.13 -5.09 10.98
C LEU A 75 -1.10 -4.00 9.90
N SER A 76 -0.59 -4.29 8.70
CA SER A 76 -0.58 -3.34 7.57
C SER A 76 -2.00 -2.88 7.22
N ILE A 77 -2.94 -3.84 7.14
CA ILE A 77 -4.36 -3.57 6.85
C ILE A 77 -4.99 -2.72 7.96
N ASP A 78 -4.78 -3.08 9.23
CA ASP A 78 -5.33 -2.35 10.39
C ASP A 78 -4.78 -0.91 10.48
N LEU A 79 -3.49 -0.72 10.24
CA LEU A 79 -2.87 0.61 10.23
C LEU A 79 -3.41 1.48 9.09
N LEU A 80 -3.59 0.90 7.90
CA LEU A 80 -4.16 1.59 6.75
C LEU A 80 -5.63 1.94 6.98
N GLU A 81 -6.42 1.01 7.53
CA GLU A 81 -7.81 1.25 7.90
C GLU A 81 -7.92 2.42 8.88
N LYS A 82 -7.14 2.38 9.97
CA LYS A 82 -7.08 3.46 10.98
C LYS A 82 -6.70 4.80 10.36
N TRP A 83 -5.72 4.80 9.45
CA TRP A 83 -5.30 6.02 8.76
C TRP A 83 -6.40 6.58 7.85
N LEU A 84 -7.05 5.72 7.06
CA LEU A 84 -8.13 6.12 6.15
C LEU A 84 -9.29 6.74 6.91
N VAL A 85 -9.74 6.12 8.01
CA VAL A 85 -10.82 6.66 8.84
C VAL A 85 -10.41 7.98 9.49
N LYS A 86 -9.21 8.04 10.09
CA LYS A 86 -8.76 9.19 10.87
C LYS A 86 -8.49 10.43 10.02
N TYR A 87 -7.90 10.25 8.84
CA TYR A 87 -7.42 11.37 8.02
C TYR A 87 -8.21 11.49 6.72
N LYS A 88 -8.26 10.42 5.91
CA LYS A 88 -8.85 10.50 4.57
C LYS A 88 -10.38 10.67 4.57
N PHE A 89 -11.07 10.06 5.52
CA PHE A 89 -12.53 10.12 5.67
C PHE A 89 -12.99 11.07 6.77
N LYS A 90 -12.07 11.87 7.31
CA LYS A 90 -12.35 12.87 8.35
C LYS A 90 -13.54 13.76 7.97
N ASN A 91 -13.56 14.26 6.73
CA ASN A 91 -14.60 15.16 6.22
C ASN A 91 -15.68 14.45 5.39
N TRP A 92 -15.74 13.12 5.41
CA TRP A 92 -16.79 12.37 4.71
C TRP A 92 -18.05 12.29 5.57
N GLU A 93 -18.80 13.39 5.61
CA GLU A 93 -19.99 13.52 6.45
C GLU A 93 -21.28 13.06 5.74
N GLU A 94 -21.34 13.23 4.42
CA GLU A 94 -22.50 12.90 3.60
C GLU A 94 -22.15 12.00 2.43
N HIS A 95 -23.06 11.09 2.10
CA HIS A 95 -22.98 10.25 0.92
C HIS A 95 -23.08 11.10 -0.35
N ARG A 96 -22.15 10.92 -1.30
CA ARG A 96 -22.12 11.67 -2.57
C ARG A 96 -22.77 10.93 -3.76
N THR A 97 -22.95 9.60 -3.67
CA THR A 97 -23.37 8.74 -4.81
C THR A 97 -24.64 7.93 -4.54
N LYS A 98 -24.55 6.81 -3.80
CA LYS A 98 -25.67 5.85 -3.64
C LYS A 98 -26.86 6.37 -2.83
N ASN A 99 -26.62 7.25 -1.86
CA ASN A 99 -27.62 7.77 -0.92
C ASN A 99 -27.41 9.28 -0.72
N LYS A 100 -27.41 10.04 -1.81
CA LYS A 100 -26.95 11.44 -1.83
C LYS A 100 -27.60 12.27 -0.70
N GLY A 101 -26.76 12.94 0.11
CA GLY A 101 -27.20 13.82 1.21
C GLY A 101 -27.55 13.10 2.52
N LYS A 102 -27.49 11.75 2.59
CA LYS A 102 -27.60 11.05 3.88
C LYS A 102 -26.29 11.14 4.65
N LYS A 103 -26.39 11.30 5.97
CA LYS A 103 -25.25 11.28 6.89
C LYS A 103 -24.55 9.93 6.87
N VAL A 104 -23.23 9.95 6.78
CA VAL A 104 -22.36 8.78 6.82
C VAL A 104 -22.12 8.40 8.28
N LYS A 105 -22.32 7.12 8.61
CA LYS A 105 -22.01 6.57 9.93
C LYS A 105 -20.53 6.21 10.02
N GLU A 106 -19.98 6.26 11.22
CA GLU A 106 -18.59 5.83 11.47
C GLU A 106 -18.34 4.37 11.07
N GLU A 107 -19.33 3.49 11.21
CA GLU A 107 -19.23 2.10 10.75
C GLU A 107 -19.08 2.00 9.23
N GLU A 108 -19.80 2.83 8.46
CA GLU A 108 -19.67 2.88 7.01
C GLU A 108 -18.28 3.37 6.58
N LYS A 109 -17.67 4.28 7.36
CA LYS A 109 -16.28 4.71 7.16
C LYS A 109 -15.29 3.57 7.40
N ARG A 110 -15.45 2.81 8.49
CA ARG A 110 -14.59 1.65 8.80
C ARG A 110 -14.72 0.56 7.75
N GLU A 111 -15.94 0.18 7.38
CA GLU A 111 -16.18 -0.83 6.37
C GLU A 111 -15.55 -0.42 5.03
N ARG A 112 -15.73 0.84 4.63
CA ARG A 112 -15.12 1.37 3.41
C ARG A 112 -13.59 1.39 3.49
N ALA A 113 -13.04 1.79 4.64
CA ALA A 113 -11.59 1.82 4.86
C ALA A 113 -11.00 0.42 4.78
N LYS A 114 -11.67 -0.57 5.36
CA LYS A 114 -11.27 -1.98 5.33
C LYS A 114 -11.31 -2.57 3.92
N ASP A 115 -12.33 -2.27 3.11
CA ASP A 115 -12.41 -2.67 1.70
C ASP A 115 -11.24 -2.09 0.89
N ILE A 116 -10.94 -0.80 1.06
CA ILE A 116 -9.83 -0.15 0.37
C ILE A 116 -8.49 -0.70 0.83
N ALA A 117 -8.30 -0.91 2.15
CA ALA A 117 -7.07 -1.44 2.69
C ALA A 117 -6.78 -2.85 2.14
N LYS A 118 -7.78 -3.72 2.10
CA LYS A 118 -7.67 -5.05 1.48
C LYS A 118 -7.29 -4.97 0.01
N LYS A 119 -7.92 -4.10 -0.78
CA LYS A 119 -7.61 -3.93 -2.21
C LYS A 119 -6.21 -3.38 -2.46
N LEU A 120 -5.76 -2.43 -1.64
CA LEU A 120 -4.41 -1.89 -1.77
C LEU A 120 -3.33 -2.90 -1.35
N SER A 121 -3.67 -3.83 -0.45
CA SER A 121 -2.81 -4.95 -0.06
C SER A 121 -2.96 -6.20 -0.93
N ASP A 122 -3.80 -6.20 -1.97
CA ASP A 122 -4.00 -7.37 -2.84
C ASP A 122 -2.97 -7.40 -3.97
N ASN A 123 -1.96 -8.26 -3.85
CA ASN A 123 -0.90 -8.39 -4.84
C ASN A 123 -1.40 -8.93 -6.19
N ASN A 124 -2.47 -9.74 -6.20
CA ASN A 124 -3.03 -10.29 -7.44
C ASN A 124 -3.71 -9.19 -8.27
N LEU A 125 -4.31 -8.20 -7.61
CA LEU A 125 -4.92 -7.05 -8.27
C LEU A 125 -3.86 -6.19 -8.99
N TRP A 126 -2.70 -6.00 -8.37
CA TRP A 126 -1.63 -5.14 -8.89
C TRP A 126 -0.62 -5.89 -9.78
N LYS A 127 -0.75 -7.21 -9.92
CA LYS A 127 -0.05 -8.14 -10.85
C LYS A 127 1.48 -8.24 -10.72
N THR A 128 2.14 -7.35 -9.98
CA THR A 128 3.56 -7.44 -9.61
C THR A 128 3.85 -6.46 -8.46
N HIS A 129 4.70 -6.86 -7.51
CA HIS A 129 5.13 -6.02 -6.38
C HIS A 129 5.74 -4.66 -6.79
N ASN A 130 6.29 -4.56 -8.00
CA ASN A 130 6.90 -3.33 -8.51
C ASN A 130 5.95 -2.49 -9.36
N ARG A 131 4.67 -2.88 -9.52
CA ARG A 131 3.75 -2.06 -10.31
C ARG A 131 3.30 -0.86 -9.48
N PRO A 132 3.63 0.36 -9.91
CA PRO A 132 3.21 1.55 -9.19
C PRO A 132 1.69 1.71 -9.15
N ILE A 133 1.16 2.13 -8.00
CA ILE A 133 -0.24 2.52 -7.85
C ILE A 133 -0.33 4.01 -8.23
N ASN A 134 -0.75 4.29 -9.46
CA ASN A 134 -0.88 5.66 -9.98
C ASN A 134 -2.19 6.32 -9.53
N ILE A 135 -2.35 7.60 -9.89
CA ILE A 135 -3.54 8.40 -9.56
C ILE A 135 -4.85 7.77 -10.04
N ASN A 136 -4.88 7.13 -11.21
CA ASN A 136 -6.08 6.51 -11.76
C ASN A 136 -6.52 5.29 -10.93
N HIS A 137 -5.58 4.44 -10.54
CA HIS A 137 -5.87 3.31 -9.65
C HIS A 137 -6.48 3.75 -8.31
N LEU A 138 -6.00 4.86 -7.73
CA LEU A 138 -6.56 5.41 -6.49
C LEU A 138 -7.95 6.03 -6.72
N ARG A 139 -8.18 6.67 -7.86
CA ARG A 139 -9.51 7.18 -8.27
C ARG A 139 -10.50 6.03 -8.47
N ASP A 140 -10.09 4.89 -9.00
CA ASP A 140 -10.94 3.69 -9.12
C ASP A 140 -11.36 3.14 -7.75
N LEU A 141 -10.47 3.25 -6.76
CA LEU A 141 -10.76 2.98 -5.35
C LEU A 141 -11.59 4.10 -4.68
N ARG A 142 -11.99 5.12 -5.43
CA ARG A 142 -12.76 6.29 -4.98
C ARG A 142 -12.07 7.04 -3.85
N LEU A 143 -10.73 7.04 -3.85
CA LEU A 143 -9.95 7.91 -2.99
C LEU A 143 -9.88 9.28 -3.64
N GLU A 144 -10.15 10.31 -2.86
CA GLU A 144 -10.03 11.70 -3.31
C GLU A 144 -8.55 12.09 -3.31
N ILE A 145 -8.03 12.38 -4.49
CA ILE A 145 -6.64 12.76 -4.75
C ILE A 145 -6.64 14.18 -5.33
N ILE A 146 -5.73 15.01 -4.85
CA ILE A 146 -5.52 16.35 -5.38
C ILE A 146 -4.50 16.24 -6.52
N ASP A 147 -4.98 16.44 -7.74
CA ASP A 147 -4.12 16.49 -8.92
C ASP A 147 -3.43 17.85 -8.99
N TYR A 148 -2.21 17.92 -8.47
CA TYR A 148 -1.52 19.20 -8.39
C TYR A 148 -1.04 19.71 -9.76
N SER A 149 -1.09 18.87 -10.81
CA SER A 149 -0.74 19.27 -12.16
C SER A 149 -1.73 20.29 -12.76
N GLU A 150 -2.96 20.34 -12.23
CA GLU A 150 -3.98 21.31 -12.62
C GLU A 150 -3.66 22.74 -12.15
N ASN A 151 -2.73 22.89 -11.19
CA ASN A 151 -2.28 24.18 -10.69
C ASN A 151 -0.82 24.41 -11.10
N GLU A 152 -0.61 25.25 -12.12
CA GLU A 152 0.71 25.50 -12.70
C GLU A 152 1.74 25.98 -11.67
N LEU A 153 1.34 26.91 -10.79
CA LEU A 153 2.22 27.45 -9.75
C LEU A 153 2.61 26.37 -8.73
N LEU A 154 1.65 25.60 -8.25
CA LEU A 154 1.89 24.53 -7.28
C LEU A 154 2.76 23.43 -7.88
N SER A 155 2.42 22.99 -9.09
CA SER A 155 3.19 21.99 -9.84
C SER A 155 4.65 22.42 -10.00
N ARG A 156 4.88 23.66 -10.43
CA ARG A 156 6.23 24.21 -10.53
C ARG A 156 6.96 24.19 -9.20
N LYS A 157 6.33 24.65 -8.11
CA LYS A 157 6.96 24.68 -6.78
C LYS A 157 7.32 23.29 -6.25
N ILE A 158 6.44 22.30 -6.43
CA ILE A 158 6.68 20.92 -6.03
C ILE A 158 7.82 20.32 -6.86
N ASN A 159 7.81 20.54 -8.17
CA ASN A 159 8.84 20.02 -9.09
C ASN A 159 10.21 20.65 -8.84
N ASP A 160 10.29 21.98 -8.67
CA ASP A 160 11.53 22.68 -8.34
C ASP A 160 12.15 22.14 -7.04
N TYR A 161 11.30 21.95 -6.02
CA TYR A 161 11.73 21.36 -4.75
C TYR A 161 12.23 19.92 -4.92
N TYR A 162 11.46 19.08 -5.63
CA TYR A 162 11.82 17.69 -5.88
C TYR A 162 13.16 17.59 -6.63
N GLN A 163 13.36 18.39 -7.69
CA GLN A 163 14.60 18.41 -8.45
C GLN A 163 15.80 18.85 -7.60
N LEU A 164 15.63 19.87 -6.76
CA LEU A 164 16.67 20.32 -5.83
C LEU A 164 17.03 19.22 -4.83
N LEU A 165 16.02 18.57 -4.24
CA LEU A 165 16.21 17.47 -3.31
C LEU A 165 16.93 16.29 -3.98
N MET A 166 16.48 15.86 -5.16
CA MET A 166 17.12 14.76 -5.89
C MET A 166 18.58 15.09 -6.26
N SER A 167 18.84 16.33 -6.68
CA SER A 167 20.20 16.81 -6.98
C SER A 167 21.08 16.78 -5.73
N TYR A 168 20.56 17.25 -4.59
CA TYR A 168 21.25 17.21 -3.31
C TYR A 168 21.56 15.78 -2.85
N LEU A 169 20.59 14.87 -2.93
CA LEU A 169 20.77 13.47 -2.54
C LEU A 169 21.81 12.76 -3.40
N LYS A 170 21.78 13.02 -4.71
CA LYS A 170 22.78 12.52 -5.65
C LYS A 170 24.19 13.04 -5.35
N PHE A 171 24.31 14.28 -4.85
CA PHE A 171 25.58 14.92 -4.58
C PHE A 171 26.18 14.54 -3.21
N ILE A 172 25.40 14.50 -2.14
CA ILE A 172 25.93 14.41 -0.76
C ILE A 172 26.03 12.99 -0.23
N LYS A 173 25.08 12.11 -0.55
CA LYS A 173 24.90 10.88 0.23
C LYS A 173 25.08 9.59 -0.54
N ASN A 174 24.96 9.59 -1.86
CA ASN A 174 24.81 8.34 -2.63
C ASN A 174 23.73 7.41 -2.03
N GLU A 175 22.78 7.98 -1.27
CA GLU A 175 21.68 7.29 -0.60
C GLU A 175 20.42 7.47 -1.45
N GLY A 176 19.73 6.37 -1.76
CA GLY A 176 18.54 6.37 -2.62
C GLY A 176 17.22 6.73 -1.92
N ILE A 177 17.21 6.94 -0.60
CA ILE A 177 15.98 7.15 0.18
C ILE A 177 16.15 8.38 1.08
N PHE A 178 15.22 9.32 0.99
CA PHE A 178 15.14 10.48 1.88
C PHE A 178 13.78 10.53 2.56
N ILE A 179 13.79 10.67 3.90
CA ILE A 179 12.58 10.76 4.70
C ILE A 179 12.52 12.13 5.35
N HIS A 180 11.47 12.87 5.00
CA HIS A 180 11.08 14.11 5.65
C HIS A 180 10.69 13.84 7.11
N THR A 181 11.43 14.43 8.05
CA THR A 181 11.09 14.33 9.48
C THR A 181 11.12 15.72 10.10
N LYS A 182 10.44 15.92 11.23
CA LYS A 182 10.47 17.20 11.96
C LYS A 182 11.88 17.68 12.35
N LYS A 183 12.86 16.76 12.42
CA LYS A 183 14.27 17.06 12.72
C LYS A 183 15.11 17.31 11.46
N ILE A 184 14.59 16.89 10.31
CA ILE A 184 15.20 17.03 8.99
C ILE A 184 14.20 17.80 8.13
N PHE A 185 14.03 19.05 8.52
CA PHE A 185 13.40 20.16 7.81
C PHE A 185 14.08 21.44 8.29
#